data_AF-A0A433AAS7-F1
#
_entry.id   AF-A0A433AAS7-F1
#
_cell.length_a   1.000
_cell.length_b   1.000
_cell.length_c   1.000
_cell.angle_alpha   90.00
_cell.angle_beta   90.00
_cell.angle_gamma   90.00
#
_symmetry.space_group_name_H-M   'P 1'
#
loop_
_entity.id
_entity.type
_entity.pdbx_description
1 polymer ?
#
loop_
_entity_poly.entity_id
_entity_poly.type
_entity_poly.pdbx_seq_one_letter_code
_entity_poly.pdbx_strand_id
1 'polypeptide(L)'
;MDRQHKDPNFVLPPSEYLPEGFKLHIDHKTTSKKSYLLPPSDAEIDRLHIQHYSTRQIVHGNFNAPVEEDLETGIKVLDAGCGSGIWTIEMAEDYPNSTFVGIDIADMYPKTGDLPPNVRFLKANILEGLPFEDGKFDYVFQRFLIFDLSPGDWKVAIKELARLVKPGYVGS
;
A
#
# COMPACT_ATOMS: atom_id res chain seq x y z
N MET A 1 32.91 11.29 9.40
CA MET A 1 32.25 12.57 9.70
C MET A 1 31.82 13.14 8.37
N ASP A 2 30.55 12.95 7.97
CA ASP A 2 30.05 13.71 6.83
C ASP A 2 28.54 13.96 6.93
N ARG A 3 28.12 15.07 6.31
CA ARG A 3 27.08 16.00 6.77
C ARG A 3 25.66 15.54 6.46
N GLN A 4 24.78 15.67 7.46
CA GLN A 4 23.32 15.60 7.32
C GLN A 4 22.83 16.84 6.55
N HIS A 5 22.11 16.64 5.45
CA HIS A 5 21.29 17.70 4.85
C HIS A 5 19.93 17.71 5.56
N LYS A 6 19.79 18.63 6.52
CA LYS A 6 18.53 18.99 7.16
C LYS A 6 17.85 20.00 6.25
N ASP A 7 16.55 19.86 5.99
CA ASP A 7 15.76 20.98 5.45
C ASP A 7 15.52 21.96 6.61
N PRO A 8 16.12 23.16 6.60
CA PRO A 8 16.01 24.11 7.70
C PRO A 8 14.63 24.79 7.79
N ASN A 9 13.71 24.55 6.86
CA ASN A 9 12.47 25.31 6.73
C ASN A 9 11.19 24.54 7.08
N PHE A 10 11.28 23.32 7.60
CA PHE A 10 10.09 22.62 8.08
C PHE A 10 9.65 23.21 9.44
N VAL A 11 8.68 24.13 9.39
CA VAL A 11 8.06 24.75 10.56
C VAL A 11 6.70 24.10 10.77
N LEU A 12 6.48 23.51 11.95
CA LEU A 12 5.16 22.99 12.32
C LEU A 12 4.15 24.14 12.40
N PRO A 13 2.90 23.95 11.96
CA PRO A 13 1.86 24.96 12.15
C PRO A 13 1.68 25.23 13.65
N PRO A 14 1.38 26.49 14.03
CA PRO A 14 1.11 26.86 15.42
C PRO A 14 0.03 25.97 16.04
N SER A 15 0.18 25.62 17.32
CA SER A 15 -0.73 24.71 18.02
C SER A 15 -2.19 25.17 18.06
N GLU A 16 -2.44 26.46 17.83
CA GLU A 16 -3.76 27.08 17.76
C GLU A 16 -4.60 26.61 16.55
N TYR A 17 -3.97 26.03 15.53
CA TYR A 17 -4.67 25.44 14.38
C TYR A 17 -5.13 23.99 14.61
N LEU A 18 -4.79 23.40 15.76
CA LEU A 18 -5.19 22.03 16.08
C LEU A 18 -6.54 22.04 16.83
N PRO A 19 -7.49 21.16 16.45
CA PRO A 19 -8.74 20.99 17.18
C PRO A 19 -8.49 20.67 18.65
N GLU A 20 -9.42 21.08 19.52
CA GLU A 20 -9.33 20.83 20.95
C GLU A 20 -9.32 19.31 21.23
N GLY A 21 -8.25 18.83 21.87
CA GLY A 21 -8.01 17.39 22.13
C GLY A 21 -7.10 16.68 21.13
N PHE A 22 -6.66 17.34 20.05
CA PHE A 22 -5.74 16.76 19.07
C PHE A 22 -4.30 16.73 19.60
N LYS A 23 -3.65 15.56 19.59
CA LYS A 23 -2.23 15.41 19.98
C LYS A 23 -1.43 14.90 18.78
N LEU A 24 -0.45 15.67 18.35
CA LEU A 24 0.52 15.24 17.34
C LEU A 24 1.57 14.33 18.02
N HIS A 25 1.60 13.05 17.68
CA HIS A 25 2.65 12.14 18.15
C HIS A 25 3.76 12.07 17.09
N ILE A 26 4.87 12.78 17.31
CA ILE A 26 6.06 12.67 16.47
C ILE A 26 7.14 11.94 17.28
N ASP A 27 7.21 10.62 17.18
CA ASP A 27 8.35 9.84 17.69
C ASP A 27 9.33 9.60 16.53
N HIS A 28 10.20 10.58 16.26
CA HIS A 28 11.34 10.38 15.35
C HIS A 28 12.44 9.58 16.04
N LYS A 29 12.20 8.28 16.27
CA LYS A 29 13.28 7.34 16.56
C LYS A 29 13.80 6.74 15.27
N THR A 30 14.88 7.30 14.76
CA THR A 30 15.77 6.67 13.78
C THR A 30 16.36 5.38 14.34
N THR A 31 15.67 4.26 14.12
CA THR A 31 16.32 2.94 14.00
C THR A 31 16.47 2.65 12.52
N SER A 32 17.57 1.99 12.12
CA SER A 32 17.99 1.83 10.72
C SER A 32 17.13 0.86 9.89
N LYS A 33 15.82 0.83 10.14
CA LYS A 33 14.80 0.08 9.42
C LYS A 33 13.58 0.99 9.38
N LYS A 34 13.15 1.45 8.21
CA LYS A 34 11.99 2.36 8.12
C LYS A 34 10.81 1.72 8.83
N SER A 35 10.33 2.42 9.85
CA SER A 35 9.18 2.00 10.65
C SER A 35 7.94 2.61 10.01
N TYR A 36 6.90 1.79 9.89
CA TYR A 36 5.59 2.19 9.37
C TYR A 36 5.08 3.42 10.15
N LEU A 37 4.64 4.48 9.45
CA LEU A 37 4.45 5.81 10.02
C LEU A 37 3.36 5.83 11.12
N LEU A 38 2.34 4.98 11.00
CA LEU A 38 1.21 4.89 11.92
C LEU A 38 1.20 3.53 12.61
N PRO A 39 1.50 3.40 13.91
CA PRO A 39 1.72 2.11 14.54
C PRO A 39 0.53 1.14 14.32
N PRO A 40 0.80 -0.14 13.97
CA PRO A 40 -0.24 -1.14 13.77
C PRO A 40 -1.19 -1.23 14.98
N SER A 41 -2.47 -0.99 14.75
CA SER A 41 -3.52 -1.03 15.77
C SER A 41 -4.90 -1.19 15.13
N ASP A 42 -5.89 -1.61 15.92
CA ASP A 42 -7.28 -1.73 15.43
C ASP A 42 -7.83 -0.40 14.92
N ALA A 43 -7.47 0.71 15.58
CA ALA A 43 -7.84 2.05 15.14
C ALA A 43 -7.23 2.42 13.77
N GLU A 44 -6.01 1.95 13.48
CA GLU A 44 -5.38 2.15 12.18
C GLU A 44 -6.04 1.29 11.09
N ILE A 45 -6.44 0.06 11.43
CA ILE A 45 -7.23 -0.81 10.52
C ILE A 45 -8.57 -0.14 10.19
N ASP A 46 -9.28 0.38 11.18
CA ASP A 46 -10.54 1.11 10.98
C ASP A 46 -10.33 2.34 10.10
N ARG A 47 -9.25 3.11 10.33
CA ARG A 47 -8.89 4.26 9.50
C ARG A 47 -8.65 3.85 8.05
N LEU A 48 -7.93 2.75 7.80
CA LEU A 48 -7.66 2.21 6.47
C LEU A 48 -8.95 1.76 5.78
N HIS A 49 -9.88 1.13 6.50
CA HIS A 49 -11.19 0.75 5.98
C HIS A 49 -12.02 1.97 5.58
N ILE A 50 -12.11 2.97 6.45
CA ILE A 50 -12.82 4.23 6.15
C ILE A 50 -12.21 4.89 4.91
N GLN A 51 -10.88 4.93 4.81
CA GLN A 51 -10.18 5.51 3.66
C GLN A 51 -10.48 4.74 2.37
N HIS A 52 -10.51 3.40 2.42
CA HIS A 52 -10.85 2.55 1.29
C HIS A 52 -12.27 2.80 0.80
N TYR A 53 -13.27 2.69 1.69
CA TYR A 53 -14.67 2.89 1.34
C TYR A 53 -14.94 4.30 0.81
N SER A 54 -14.39 5.33 1.46
CA SER A 54 -14.54 6.71 1.00
C SER A 54 -14.02 6.89 -0.42
N THR A 55 -12.86 6.30 -0.71
CA THR A 55 -12.25 6.42 -2.04
C THR A 55 -13.02 5.63 -3.08
N ARG A 56 -13.46 4.41 -2.75
CA ARG A 56 -14.31 3.60 -3.63
C ARG A 56 -15.57 4.34 -4.05
N GLN A 57 -16.19 5.09 -3.13
CA GLN A 57 -17.35 5.93 -3.44
C GLN A 57 -17.01 7.10 -4.35
N ILE A 58 -15.89 7.79 -4.12
CA ILE A 58 -15.44 8.94 -4.92
C ILE A 58 -15.12 8.51 -6.36
N VAL A 59 -14.46 7.37 -6.51
CA VAL A 59 -13.99 6.88 -7.82
C VAL A 59 -14.97 5.90 -8.47
N HIS A 60 -16.11 5.64 -7.83
CA HIS A 60 -17.16 4.72 -8.27
C HIS A 60 -16.67 3.29 -8.58
N GLY A 61 -15.66 2.81 -7.87
CA GLY A 61 -15.08 1.49 -8.11
C GLY A 61 -13.84 1.21 -7.26
N ASN A 62 -13.30 -0.01 -7.37
CA ASN A 62 -12.06 -0.38 -6.68
C ASN A 62 -10.80 -0.01 -7.48
N PHE A 63 -10.92 0.21 -8.79
CA PHE A 63 -9.83 0.56 -9.69
C PHE A 63 -10.33 1.42 -10.85
N ASN A 64 -9.42 2.12 -11.55
CA ASN A 64 -9.71 2.92 -12.75
C ASN A 64 -8.71 2.56 -13.86
N ALA A 65 -8.65 1.28 -14.21
CA ALA A 65 -7.80 0.75 -15.26
C ALA A 65 -8.63 -0.15 -16.18
N PRO A 66 -8.31 -0.22 -17.49
CA PRO A 66 -9.05 -1.04 -18.45
C PRO A 66 -8.66 -2.52 -18.33
N VAL A 67 -8.90 -3.12 -17.18
CA VAL A 67 -8.48 -4.50 -16.82
C VAL A 67 -9.64 -5.37 -16.35
N GLU A 68 -10.89 -4.88 -16.45
CA GLU A 68 -12.06 -5.59 -15.93
C GLU A 68 -12.29 -6.95 -16.64
N GLU A 69 -12.23 -6.98 -17.97
CA GLU A 69 -12.34 -8.23 -18.75
C GLU A 69 -11.20 -9.22 -18.41
N ASP A 70 -9.99 -8.72 -18.21
CA ASP A 70 -8.85 -9.54 -17.78
C ASP A 70 -9.07 -10.10 -16.36
N LEU A 71 -9.62 -9.30 -15.45
CA LEU A 71 -9.95 -9.73 -14.09
C LEU A 71 -11.05 -10.81 -14.07
N GLU A 72 -12.08 -10.66 -14.92
CA GLU A 72 -13.15 -11.64 -15.08
C GLU A 72 -12.66 -12.96 -15.68
N THR A 73 -11.77 -12.91 -16.68
CA THR A 73 -11.19 -14.10 -17.32
C THR A 73 -10.14 -14.79 -16.47
N GLY A 74 -9.39 -14.03 -15.66
CA GLY A 74 -8.47 -14.52 -14.65
C GLY A 74 -7.02 -14.09 -14.91
N ILE A 75 -6.50 -13.23 -14.02
CA ILE A 75 -5.13 -12.73 -14.06
C ILE A 75 -4.44 -12.75 -12.69
N LYS A 76 -3.14 -12.44 -12.65
CA LYS A 76 -2.36 -12.29 -11.42
C LYS A 76 -2.22 -10.82 -11.04
N VAL A 77 -2.69 -10.48 -9.85
CA VAL A 77 -2.74 -9.12 -9.32
C VAL A 77 -1.84 -8.98 -8.10
N LEU A 78 -1.06 -7.90 -8.04
CA LEU A 78 -0.32 -7.48 -6.85
C LEU A 78 -0.95 -6.21 -6.27
N ASP A 79 -1.20 -6.22 -4.95
CA ASP A 79 -1.55 -5.03 -4.16
C ASP A 79 -0.33 -4.64 -3.31
N ALA A 80 0.34 -3.56 -3.70
CA ALA A 80 1.59 -3.11 -3.11
C ALA A 80 1.36 -2.04 -2.02
N GLY A 81 1.67 -2.40 -0.78
CA GLY A 81 1.31 -1.59 0.40
C GLY A 81 -0.15 -1.82 0.79
N CYS A 82 -0.56 -3.08 0.90
CA CYS A 82 -1.97 -3.45 1.05
C CYS A 82 -2.58 -3.06 2.41
N GLY A 83 -1.77 -2.68 3.41
CA GLY A 83 -2.23 -2.28 4.74
C GLY A 83 -3.06 -3.38 5.42
N SER A 84 -4.35 -3.12 5.63
CA SER A 84 -5.29 -4.09 6.21
C SER A 84 -5.71 -5.19 5.21
N GLY A 85 -5.35 -5.06 3.93
CA GLY A 85 -5.72 -6.00 2.87
C GLY A 85 -7.17 -5.88 2.41
N ILE A 86 -7.93 -4.88 2.88
CA ILE A 86 -9.36 -4.73 2.53
C ILE A 86 -9.60 -4.66 1.02
N TRP A 87 -8.76 -3.91 0.29
CA TRP A 87 -8.87 -3.83 -1.16
C TRP A 87 -8.57 -5.18 -1.82
N THR A 88 -7.50 -5.85 -1.38
CA THR A 88 -7.11 -7.17 -1.89
C THR A 88 -8.24 -8.19 -1.73
N ILE A 89 -8.91 -8.18 -0.58
CA ILE A 89 -10.00 -9.13 -0.25
C ILE A 89 -11.23 -8.85 -1.11
N GLU A 90 -11.71 -7.60 -1.18
CA GLU A 90 -12.88 -7.27 -1.99
C GLU A 90 -12.67 -7.61 -3.47
N MET A 91 -11.49 -7.28 -4.02
CA MET A 91 -11.18 -7.63 -5.40
C MET A 91 -11.16 -9.14 -5.64
N ALA A 92 -10.72 -9.92 -4.66
CA ALA A 92 -10.70 -11.37 -4.78
C ALA A 92 -12.09 -12.02 -4.68
N GLU A 93 -12.99 -11.40 -3.92
CA GLU A 93 -14.41 -11.79 -3.86
C GLU A 93 -15.14 -11.46 -5.18
N ASP A 94 -14.90 -10.26 -5.72
CA ASP A 94 -15.51 -9.79 -6.98
C ASP A 94 -15.00 -10.57 -8.20
N TYR A 95 -13.71 -10.98 -8.19
CA TYR A 95 -13.05 -11.64 -9.32
C TYR A 95 -12.44 -13.01 -8.95
N PRO A 96 -13.28 -14.05 -8.78
CA PRO A 96 -12.85 -15.36 -8.28
C PRO A 96 -11.91 -16.13 -9.24
N ASN A 97 -11.89 -15.77 -10.52
CA ASN A 97 -10.97 -16.37 -11.50
C ASN A 97 -9.56 -15.77 -11.45
N SER A 98 -9.40 -14.59 -10.85
CA SER A 98 -8.13 -13.91 -10.67
C SER A 98 -7.47 -14.29 -9.35
N THR A 99 -6.15 -14.13 -9.26
CA THR A 99 -5.39 -14.37 -8.03
C THR A 99 -4.74 -13.09 -7.53
N PHE A 100 -4.79 -12.89 -6.22
CA PHE A 100 -4.39 -11.64 -5.58
C PHE A 100 -3.30 -11.89 -4.56
N VAL A 101 -2.24 -11.09 -4.65
CA VAL A 101 -1.15 -11.07 -3.68
C VAL A 101 -1.09 -9.69 -3.05
N GLY A 102 -1.37 -9.57 -1.76
CA GLY A 102 -1.16 -8.34 -1.00
C GLY A 102 0.19 -8.35 -0.29
N ILE A 103 0.97 -7.27 -0.41
CA ILE A 103 2.23 -7.13 0.32
C ILE A 103 2.25 -5.84 1.13
N ASP A 104 2.79 -5.91 2.34
CA ASP A 104 3.01 -4.74 3.19
C ASP A 104 4.19 -4.95 4.15
N ILE A 105 4.82 -3.87 4.61
CA ILE A 105 5.89 -3.92 5.61
C ILE A 105 5.32 -4.17 7.01
N ALA A 106 4.09 -3.74 7.25
CA ALA A 106 3.29 -4.05 8.42
C ALA A 106 2.49 -5.34 8.19
N ASP A 107 2.10 -5.99 9.28
CA ASP A 107 1.44 -7.30 9.24
C ASP A 107 0.01 -7.14 9.80
N MET A 108 -0.75 -6.23 9.17
CA MET A 108 -2.09 -5.77 9.60
C MET A 108 -3.24 -6.43 8.85
N TYR A 109 -2.95 -7.14 7.76
CA TYR A 109 -3.95 -7.93 7.04
C TYR A 109 -4.36 -9.18 7.85
N PRO A 110 -5.57 -9.72 7.63
CA PRO A 110 -6.02 -10.92 8.31
C PRO A 110 -5.10 -12.12 8.03
N LYS A 111 -4.72 -12.86 9.08
CA LYS A 111 -3.89 -14.08 8.97
C LYS A 111 -4.69 -15.38 9.09
N THR A 112 -5.90 -15.27 9.62
CA THR A 112 -6.76 -16.39 9.98
C THR A 112 -8.21 -15.97 9.72
N GLY A 113 -9.05 -16.89 9.26
CA GLY A 113 -10.46 -16.65 8.95
C GLY A 113 -10.81 -17.06 7.51
N ASP A 114 -12.02 -16.68 7.09
CA ASP A 114 -12.57 -16.97 5.76
C ASP A 114 -12.01 -16.01 4.71
N LEU A 115 -10.69 -16.09 4.47
CA LEU A 115 -10.09 -15.40 3.32
C LEU A 115 -10.53 -16.09 2.02
N PRO A 116 -10.79 -15.32 0.94
CA PRO A 116 -11.01 -15.92 -0.37
C PRO A 116 -9.84 -16.82 -0.76
N PRO A 117 -10.10 -18.00 -1.37
CA PRO A 117 -9.06 -19.01 -1.65
C PRO A 117 -8.02 -18.53 -2.68
N ASN A 118 -8.32 -17.46 -3.41
CA ASN A 118 -7.49 -16.81 -4.40
C ASN A 118 -6.66 -15.63 -3.84
N VAL A 119 -6.60 -15.44 -2.52
CA VAL A 119 -5.79 -14.39 -1.86
C VAL A 119 -4.58 -14.98 -1.14
N ARG A 120 -3.45 -14.28 -1.24
CA ARG A 120 -2.27 -14.51 -0.39
C ARG A 120 -1.70 -13.19 0.10
N PHE A 121 -1.26 -13.15 1.35
CA PHE A 121 -0.54 -12.01 1.91
C PHE A 121 0.92 -12.36 2.20
N LEU A 122 1.81 -11.38 2.01
CA LEU A 122 3.22 -11.52 2.32
C LEU A 122 3.76 -10.23 2.95
N LYS A 123 4.38 -10.39 4.12
CA LYS A 123 5.14 -9.30 4.73
C LYS A 123 6.41 -9.03 3.92
N ALA A 124 6.48 -7.89 3.25
CA ALA A 124 7.62 -7.51 2.42
C ALA A 124 7.79 -6.00 2.33
N ASN A 125 9.03 -5.56 2.19
CA ASN A 125 9.35 -4.15 1.97
C ASN A 125 9.63 -3.92 0.48
N ILE A 126 8.81 -3.09 -0.17
CA ILE A 126 8.96 -2.73 -1.60
C ILE A 126 10.36 -2.16 -1.90
N LEU A 127 11.01 -1.53 -0.92
CA LEU A 127 12.32 -0.91 -1.08
C LEU A 127 13.49 -1.90 -0.97
N GLU A 128 13.26 -3.13 -0.52
CA GLU A 128 14.29 -4.17 -0.34
C GLU A 128 14.28 -5.20 -1.48
N GLY A 129 13.38 -5.04 -2.46
CA GLY A 129 13.13 -6.02 -3.51
C GLY A 129 12.15 -7.09 -3.05
N LEU A 130 11.21 -7.42 -3.93
CA LEU A 130 10.15 -8.39 -3.69
C LEU A 130 10.54 -9.76 -4.27
N PRO A 131 10.19 -10.86 -3.59
CA PRO A 131 10.61 -12.21 -3.96
C PRO A 131 9.77 -12.80 -5.10
N PHE A 132 9.61 -12.04 -6.18
CA PHE A 132 8.87 -12.42 -7.37
C PHE A 132 9.75 -12.24 -8.62
N GLU A 133 9.54 -13.12 -9.59
CA GLU A 133 10.17 -13.03 -10.91
C GLU A 133 9.70 -11.79 -11.69
N ASP A 134 10.52 -11.34 -12.64
CA ASP A 134 10.17 -10.23 -13.54
C ASP A 134 8.92 -10.59 -14.35
N GLY A 135 8.01 -9.63 -14.52
CA GLY A 135 6.77 -9.83 -15.27
C GLY A 135 5.81 -10.86 -14.67
N LYS A 136 5.88 -11.10 -13.36
CA LYS A 136 5.02 -12.06 -12.65
C LYS A 136 3.53 -11.70 -12.70
N PHE A 137 3.22 -10.41 -12.64
CA PHE A 137 1.85 -9.92 -12.46
C PHE A 137 1.35 -9.23 -13.72
N ASP A 138 0.11 -9.53 -14.07
CA ASP A 138 -0.60 -8.88 -15.17
C ASP A 138 -1.21 -7.55 -14.70
N TYR A 139 -1.43 -7.33 -13.40
CA TYR A 139 -1.85 -6.04 -12.86
C TYR A 139 -1.16 -5.75 -11.53
N VAL A 140 -0.59 -4.55 -11.40
CA VAL A 140 -0.02 -4.08 -10.14
C VAL A 140 -0.77 -2.83 -9.71
N PHE A 141 -1.36 -2.91 -8.53
CA PHE A 141 -2.10 -1.85 -7.88
C PHE A 141 -1.30 -1.30 -6.71
N GLN A 142 -1.19 0.02 -6.61
CA GLN A 142 -0.57 0.69 -5.48
C GLN A 142 -1.39 1.94 -5.13
N ARG A 143 -1.84 2.04 -3.87
CA ARG A 143 -2.52 3.24 -3.37
C ARG A 143 -1.99 3.64 -1.98
N PHE A 144 -2.10 4.93 -1.65
CA PHE A 144 -1.89 5.50 -0.31
C PHE A 144 -0.51 5.41 0.35
N LEU A 145 0.56 5.06 -0.37
CA LEU A 145 1.94 5.12 0.15
C LEU A 145 2.59 6.53 0.13
N ILE A 146 1.85 7.59 -0.22
CA ILE A 146 2.39 8.95 -0.37
C ILE A 146 3.00 9.52 0.92
N PHE A 147 2.51 9.08 2.08
CA PHE A 147 3.04 9.49 3.37
C PHE A 147 4.17 8.58 3.88
N ASP A 148 4.31 7.37 3.33
CA ASP A 148 5.28 6.36 3.78
C ASP A 148 6.57 6.35 2.96
N LEU A 149 6.51 6.84 1.71
CA LEU A 149 7.64 6.87 0.79
C LEU A 149 8.15 8.30 0.55
N SER A 150 9.43 8.52 0.79
CA SER A 150 10.10 9.77 0.40
C SER A 150 10.27 9.85 -1.12
N PRO A 151 10.56 11.04 -1.70
CA PRO A 151 10.78 11.18 -3.14
C PRO A 151 11.88 10.27 -3.71
N GLY A 152 12.89 9.93 -2.91
CA GLY A 152 13.94 8.98 -3.30
C GLY A 152 13.44 7.53 -3.32
N ASP A 153 12.59 7.17 -2.37
CA ASP A 153 12.01 5.83 -2.26
C ASP A 153 11.05 5.53 -3.40
N TRP A 154 10.28 6.53 -3.84
CA TRP A 154 9.39 6.38 -4.99
C TRP A 154 10.12 5.90 -6.24
N LYS A 155 11.35 6.35 -6.48
CA LYS A 155 12.15 5.86 -7.61
C LYS A 155 12.47 4.37 -7.48
N VAL A 156 12.78 3.91 -6.26
CA VAL A 156 13.06 2.50 -5.97
C VAL A 156 11.79 1.68 -6.12
N ALA A 157 10.69 2.13 -5.50
CA ALA A 157 9.40 1.46 -5.52
C ALA A 157 8.84 1.35 -6.94
N ILE A 158 8.79 2.44 -7.71
CA ILE A 158 8.30 2.42 -9.09
C ILE A 158 9.15 1.49 -9.96
N LYS A 159 10.48 1.50 -9.80
CA LYS A 159 11.36 0.59 -10.55
C LYS A 159 11.06 -0.88 -10.22
N GLU A 160 10.82 -1.16 -8.94
CA GLU A 160 10.51 -2.51 -8.49
C GLU A 160 9.12 -2.97 -8.95
N LEU A 161 8.09 -2.14 -8.82
CA LEU A 161 6.75 -2.45 -9.30
C LEU A 161 6.73 -2.61 -10.83
N ALA A 162 7.43 -1.75 -11.58
CA ALA A 162 7.55 -1.86 -13.03
C ALA A 162 8.27 -3.14 -13.49
N ARG A 163 9.26 -3.64 -12.72
CA ARG A 163 9.92 -4.93 -12.98
C ARG A 163 8.94 -6.09 -12.89
N LEU A 164 7.97 -6.01 -11.98
CA LEU A 164 7.01 -7.06 -11.69
C LEU A 164 5.80 -7.08 -12.63
N VAL A 165 5.47 -5.94 -13.24
CA VAL A 165 4.42 -5.86 -14.26
C VAL A 165 4.89 -6.53 -15.54
N LYS A 166 4.06 -7.42 -16.09
CA LYS A 166 4.27 -8.05 -17.38
C LYS A 166 4.23 -7.00 -18.51
N PRO A 167 5.14 -7.05 -19.51
CA PRO A 167 5.10 -6.12 -20.63
C PRO A 167 3.75 -6.12 -21.35
N GLY A 168 3.22 -4.93 -21.64
CA GLY A 168 1.92 -4.75 -22.29
C GLY A 168 0.74 -4.60 -21.34
N TYR A 169 0.94 -4.77 -20.03
CA TYR A 169 -0.06 -4.54 -18.99
C TYR A 169 0.19 -3.22 -18.24
N VAL A 170 -0.82 -2.78 -17.49
CA VAL A 170 -0.86 -1.48 -16.81
C VAL A 170 -0.56 -1.66 -15.31
N GLY A 171 0.13 -0.68 -14.71
CA GLY A 171 0.14 -0.47 -13.27
C GLY A 171 -0.74 0.73 -12.89
N SER A 172 -1.50 0.63 -11.80
CA SER A 172 -2.36 1.71 -11.30
C SER A 172 -2.01 2.14 -9.88
#